data_AF-A0A8E0SEB9-F1
#
_entry.id   AF-A0A8E0SEB9-F1
#
_cell.length_a   1.000
_cell.length_b   1.000
_cell.length_c   1.000
_cell.angle_alpha   90.00
_cell.angle_beta   90.00
_cell.angle_gamma   90.00
#
_symmetry.space_group_name_H-M   'P 1'
#
loop_
_entity.id
_entity.type
_entity.pdbx_description
1 polymer ?
#
loop_
_entity_poly.entity_id
_entity_poly.type
_entity_poly.pdbx_seq_one_letter_code
_entity_poly.pdbx_strand_id
1 'polypeptide(L)'
;MLILISFTALILFFLAGMNMLRKGLISMAYSKIEERLLLFTDHPLKAFLISIVFTGILQSSSAFMVIVIGFVSAGVLSFKRTIPMILGTNVGSTFTTEFIAIKMDILIWVLLIGGLLFFLTGRYPLKQLGTSFLGLGIIFFCISGFSHLAGPLTKLKTGADVLYHVNDSNWSALLIGMVLTAIIHSSSVCIGILMSFMNEGIIGLTQAMSVVLGSNIGTCITAVMAAVSGGYAAKQTAYAHVVFNVLGVALVLPFLTAATGFVEQLSPDPAQRIAHFSLLFNVVTALLFLPLTNLFYRLIHLLIPAK
;
A
#
# COMPACT_ATOMS: atom_id res chain seq x y z
N MET A 1 1.88 -17.76 -23.58
CA MET A 1 3.23 -17.49 -23.04
C MET A 1 3.58 -16.00 -23.08
N LEU A 2 3.51 -15.35 -24.26
CA LEU A 2 3.85 -13.91 -24.40
C LEU A 2 3.07 -13.00 -23.44
N ILE A 3 1.74 -13.18 -23.30
CA ILE A 3 0.89 -12.39 -22.39
C ILE A 3 1.39 -12.43 -20.95
N LEU A 4 1.74 -13.61 -20.43
CA LEU A 4 2.22 -13.77 -19.05
C LEU A 4 3.60 -13.13 -18.85
N ILE A 5 4.48 -13.22 -19.85
CA ILE A 5 5.79 -12.56 -19.83
C ILE A 5 5.61 -11.04 -19.81
N SER A 6 4.76 -10.50 -20.69
CA SER A 6 4.45 -9.06 -20.74
C SER A 6 3.84 -8.58 -19.42
N PHE A 7 2.91 -9.33 -18.84
CA PHE A 7 2.29 -8.98 -17.56
C PHE A 7 3.32 -8.96 -16.42
N THR A 8 4.20 -9.95 -16.37
CA THR A 8 5.28 -10.01 -15.37
C THR A 8 6.28 -8.86 -15.56
N ALA A 9 6.63 -8.52 -16.81
CA ALA A 9 7.50 -7.38 -17.11
C ALA A 9 6.88 -6.05 -16.65
N LEU A 10 5.56 -5.86 -16.84
CA LEU A 10 4.86 -4.67 -16.33
C LEU A 10 4.89 -4.58 -14.80
N ILE A 11 4.76 -5.70 -14.09
CA ILE A 11 4.93 -5.72 -12.62
C ILE A 11 6.34 -5.24 -12.24
N LEU A 12 7.38 -5.77 -12.89
CA LEU A 12 8.77 -5.37 -12.62
C LEU A 12 9.01 -3.89 -12.94
N PHE A 13 8.49 -3.38 -14.06
CA PHE A 13 8.59 -1.97 -14.41
C PHE A 13 7.80 -1.08 -13.45
N PHE A 14 6.62 -1.51 -12.99
CA PHE A 14 5.87 -0.79 -11.99
C PHE A 14 6.66 -0.67 -10.68
N LEU A 15 7.24 -1.77 -10.20
CA LEU A 15 8.10 -1.78 -9.01
C LEU A 15 9.34 -0.88 -9.21
N ALA A 16 9.94 -0.88 -10.41
CA ALA A 16 11.06 0.00 -10.74
C ALA A 16 10.63 1.49 -10.72
N GLY A 17 9.48 1.81 -11.30
CA GLY A 17 8.89 3.15 -11.27
C GLY A 17 8.61 3.63 -9.86
N MET A 18 8.03 2.77 -9.01
CA MET A 18 7.83 3.02 -7.58
C MET A 18 9.16 3.28 -6.85
N ASN A 19 10.21 2.52 -7.18
CA ASN A 19 11.53 2.73 -6.60
C ASN A 19 12.14 4.08 -7.01
N MET A 20 11.97 4.49 -8.27
CA MET A 20 12.44 5.79 -8.76
C MET A 20 11.66 6.93 -8.09
N LEU A 21 10.33 6.83 -8.03
CA LEU A 21 9.47 7.78 -7.32
C LEU A 21 9.94 7.97 -5.88
N ARG A 22 10.09 6.86 -5.16
CA ARG A 22 10.60 6.86 -3.79
C ARG A 22 11.98 7.50 -3.67
N LYS A 23 12.96 7.14 -4.52
CA LYS A 23 14.31 7.72 -4.47
C LYS A 23 14.30 9.24 -4.69
N GLY A 24 13.51 9.71 -5.65
CA GLY A 24 13.38 11.14 -5.92
C GLY A 24 12.75 11.90 -4.74
N LEU A 25 11.63 11.41 -4.21
CA LEU A 25 10.96 12.02 -3.06
C LEU A 25 11.82 12.01 -1.79
N ILE A 26 12.43 10.85 -1.47
CA ILE A 26 13.29 10.71 -0.28
C ILE A 26 14.50 11.62 -0.39
N SER A 27 15.20 11.64 -1.53
CA SER A 27 16.41 12.46 -1.67
C SER A 27 16.13 13.96 -1.52
N MET A 28 14.94 14.43 -1.91
CA MET A 28 14.50 15.80 -1.67
C MET A 28 14.12 16.07 -0.21
N ALA A 29 13.73 15.03 0.52
CA ALA A 29 13.30 15.11 1.92
C ALA A 29 14.40 14.71 2.94
N TYR A 30 15.52 14.16 2.46
CA TYR A 30 16.54 13.42 3.22
C TYR A 30 17.15 14.20 4.37
N SER A 31 17.43 15.50 4.21
CA SER A 31 18.10 16.30 5.24
C SER A 31 17.23 16.61 6.47
N LYS A 32 15.94 16.21 6.50
CA LYS A 32 15.01 16.57 7.58
C LYS A 32 14.38 15.37 8.29
N ILE A 33 14.53 14.16 7.77
CA ILE A 33 13.69 13.00 8.11
C ILE A 33 14.37 12.05 9.11
N GLU A 34 15.64 11.69 8.89
CA GLU A 34 16.32 10.67 9.69
C GLU A 34 16.57 11.13 11.15
N GLU A 35 16.94 12.40 11.34
CA GLU A 35 17.19 12.98 12.66
C GLU A 35 15.88 13.24 13.46
N ARG A 36 14.75 13.43 12.78
CA ARG A 36 13.46 13.75 13.40
C ARG A 36 12.58 12.54 13.69
N LEU A 37 12.81 11.38 13.08
CA LEU A 37 11.98 10.20 13.32
C LEU A 37 12.02 9.74 14.79
N LEU A 38 13.18 9.88 15.45
CA LEU A 38 13.37 9.42 16.82
C LEU A 38 12.92 10.43 17.89
N LEU A 39 12.92 11.74 17.57
CA LEU A 39 12.69 12.81 18.54
C LEU A 39 11.21 13.09 18.87
N PHE A 40 10.26 12.59 18.07
CA PHE A 40 8.84 13.01 18.14
C PHE A 40 7.84 11.89 18.43
N THR A 41 8.28 10.80 19.06
CA THR A 41 7.46 9.60 19.34
C THR A 41 7.00 9.50 20.81
N ASP A 42 6.94 10.63 21.50
CA ASP A 42 6.62 10.73 22.94
C ASP A 42 5.13 10.54 23.26
N HIS A 43 4.24 10.80 22.29
CA HIS A 43 2.79 10.69 22.45
C HIS A 43 2.15 9.83 21.33
N PRO A 44 1.12 8.99 21.61
CA PRO A 44 0.48 8.14 20.61
C PRO A 44 -0.01 8.89 19.36
N LEU A 45 -0.63 10.06 19.53
CA LEU A 45 -1.08 10.89 18.41
C LEU A 45 0.09 11.41 17.55
N LYS A 46 1.20 11.80 18.16
CA LYS A 46 2.39 12.27 17.42
C LYS A 46 3.00 11.12 16.62
N ALA A 47 3.15 9.95 17.25
CA ALA A 47 3.64 8.73 16.60
C ALA A 47 2.77 8.33 15.39
N PHE A 48 1.44 8.41 15.54
CA PHE A 48 0.48 8.19 14.47
C PHE A 48 0.69 9.18 13.31
N LEU A 49 0.62 10.49 13.57
CA LEU A 49 0.75 11.52 12.52
C LEU A 49 2.11 11.46 11.81
N ILE A 50 3.19 11.22 12.55
CA ILE A 50 4.52 11.08 11.96
C ILE A 50 4.59 9.86 11.05
N SER A 51 4.05 8.72 11.46
CA SER A 51 4.08 7.53 10.59
C SER A 51 3.26 7.71 9.30
N ILE A 52 2.18 8.50 9.31
CA ILE A 52 1.46 8.91 8.10
C ILE A 52 2.39 9.68 7.16
N VAL A 53 3.03 10.73 7.67
CA VAL A 53 3.92 11.60 6.87
C VAL A 53 5.11 10.82 6.35
N PHE A 54 5.79 10.06 7.21
CA PHE A 54 6.94 9.26 6.82
C PHE A 54 6.58 8.21 5.79
N THR A 55 5.48 7.47 5.99
CA THR A 55 5.07 6.46 5.01
C THR A 55 4.62 7.09 3.71
N GLY A 56 3.94 8.24 3.76
CA GLY A 56 3.57 9.03 2.59
C GLY A 56 4.77 9.49 1.79
N ILE A 57 5.86 9.90 2.44
CA ILE A 57 7.10 10.31 1.75
C ILE A 57 7.90 9.09 1.26
N LEU A 58 8.03 8.06 2.09
CA LEU A 58 8.71 6.80 1.74
C LEU A 58 7.95 6.01 0.67
N GLN A 59 6.65 6.28 0.49
CA GLN A 59 5.75 5.57 -0.43
C GLN A 59 5.73 4.05 -0.21
N SER A 60 6.04 3.60 1.01
CA SER A 60 6.19 2.18 1.33
C SER A 60 5.98 1.92 2.81
N SER A 61 4.80 1.40 3.16
CA SER A 61 4.50 0.94 4.53
C SER A 61 5.35 -0.26 4.93
N SER A 62 5.64 -1.16 3.99
CA SER A 62 6.55 -2.29 4.22
C SER A 62 7.96 -1.82 4.62
N ALA A 63 8.54 -0.86 3.90
CA ALA A 63 9.86 -0.34 4.26
C ALA A 63 9.85 0.35 5.64
N PHE A 64 8.81 1.14 5.92
CA PHE A 64 8.65 1.77 7.24
C PHE A 64 8.55 0.73 8.36
N MET A 65 7.75 -0.34 8.17
CA MET A 65 7.63 -1.42 9.15
C MET A 65 8.93 -2.18 9.38
N VAL A 66 9.73 -2.43 8.33
CA VAL A 66 11.06 -3.04 8.48
C VAL A 66 11.96 -2.16 9.35
N ILE A 67 11.96 -0.84 9.15
CA ILE A 67 12.74 0.12 9.97
C ILE A 67 12.26 0.09 11.43
N VAL A 68 10.95 0.16 11.65
CA VAL A 68 10.35 0.13 12.99
C VAL A 68 10.70 -1.17 13.71
N ILE A 69 10.60 -2.31 13.04
CA ILE A 69 10.99 -3.62 13.59
C ILE A 69 12.49 -3.68 13.88
N GLY A 70 13.33 -3.09 13.02
CA GLY A 70 14.77 -2.95 13.26
C GLY A 70 15.06 -2.17 14.54
N PHE A 71 14.41 -1.02 14.74
CA PHE A 71 14.57 -0.21 15.95
C PHE A 71 14.07 -0.89 17.22
N VAL A 72 12.98 -1.64 17.13
CA VAL A 72 12.47 -2.44 18.25
C VAL A 72 13.42 -3.59 18.59
N SER A 73 13.97 -4.25 17.57
CA SER A 73 14.95 -5.32 17.74
C SER A 73 16.26 -4.82 18.37
N ALA A 74 16.67 -3.59 18.02
CA ALA A 74 17.85 -2.93 18.57
C ALA A 74 17.60 -2.31 19.97
N GLY A 75 16.39 -2.40 20.53
CA GLY A 75 16.05 -1.81 21.83
C GLY A 75 15.90 -0.29 21.84
N VAL A 76 16.00 0.36 20.69
CA VAL A 76 15.87 1.83 20.54
C VAL A 76 14.41 2.27 20.71
N LEU A 77 13.46 1.43 20.32
CA LEU A 77 12.02 1.70 20.39
C LEU A 77 11.26 0.60 21.14
N SER A 78 10.43 0.98 22.11
CA SER A 78 9.55 0.02 22.79
C SER A 78 8.39 -0.42 21.88
N PHE A 79 7.99 -1.71 21.95
CA PHE A 79 6.81 -2.24 21.24
C PHE A 79 5.54 -1.37 21.44
N LYS A 80 5.27 -0.90 22.67
CA LYS A 80 4.08 -0.08 22.94
C LYS A 80 3.98 1.17 22.04
N ARG A 81 5.11 1.79 21.69
CA ARG A 81 5.18 2.98 20.84
C ARG A 81 4.97 2.67 19.36
N THR A 82 5.12 1.41 18.94
CA THR A 82 5.00 1.01 17.53
C THR A 82 3.55 0.89 17.10
N ILE A 83 2.62 0.60 18.02
CA ILE A 83 1.19 0.46 17.72
C ILE A 83 0.62 1.69 16.99
N PRO A 84 0.69 2.93 17.52
CA PRO A 84 0.21 4.09 16.78
C PRO A 84 0.96 4.32 15.45
N MET A 85 2.24 3.90 15.36
CA MET A 85 3.00 3.98 14.10
C MET A 85 2.49 2.98 13.05
N ILE A 86 2.04 1.80 13.47
CA ILE A 86 1.36 0.81 12.62
C ILE A 86 0.05 1.38 12.07
N LEU A 87 -0.73 2.06 12.91
CA LEU A 87 -1.99 2.69 12.48
C LEU A 87 -1.73 3.75 11.40
N GLY A 88 -0.73 4.61 11.62
CA GLY A 88 -0.47 5.72 10.71
C GLY A 88 0.30 5.31 9.46
N THR A 89 1.14 4.26 9.49
CA THR A 89 1.77 3.76 8.24
C THR A 89 0.76 3.20 7.26
N ASN A 90 -0.28 2.51 7.76
CA ASN A 90 -1.38 2.03 6.94
C ASN A 90 -2.11 3.19 6.24
N VAL A 91 -2.43 4.26 6.98
CA VAL A 91 -3.01 5.49 6.41
C VAL A 91 -2.04 6.17 5.44
N GLY A 92 -0.76 6.32 5.79
CA GLY A 92 0.20 7.01 4.93
C GLY A 92 0.43 6.32 3.57
N SER A 93 0.28 4.99 3.51
CA SER A 93 0.39 4.24 2.26
C SER A 93 -0.73 4.51 1.25
N THR A 94 -1.87 5.06 1.70
CA THR A 94 -2.99 5.37 0.81
C THR A 94 -2.72 6.58 -0.08
N PHE A 95 -1.81 7.48 0.31
CA PHE A 95 -1.37 8.57 -0.57
C PHE A 95 -0.81 8.06 -1.89
N THR A 96 -0.05 6.96 -1.87
CA THR A 96 0.40 6.29 -3.10
C THR A 96 -0.77 5.88 -3.98
N THR A 97 -1.81 5.31 -3.37
CA THR A 97 -2.99 4.84 -4.10
C THR A 97 -3.76 6.01 -4.72
N GLU A 98 -3.92 7.12 -3.98
CA GLU A 98 -4.53 8.35 -4.48
C GLU A 98 -3.74 8.96 -5.64
N PHE A 99 -2.40 9.04 -5.54
CA PHE A 99 -1.56 9.52 -6.63
C PHE A 99 -1.70 8.67 -7.89
N ILE A 100 -1.78 7.35 -7.72
CA ILE A 100 -1.91 6.40 -8.82
C ILE A 100 -3.28 6.51 -9.51
N ALA A 101 -4.34 6.83 -8.77
CA ALA A 101 -5.69 6.95 -9.30
C ALA A 101 -5.95 8.21 -10.15
N ILE A 102 -4.98 9.14 -10.21
CA ILE A 102 -5.11 10.34 -11.04
C ILE A 102 -5.03 9.93 -12.51
N LYS A 103 -6.19 9.88 -13.18
CA LYS A 103 -6.30 9.56 -14.59
C LYS A 103 -5.95 10.77 -15.45
N MET A 104 -4.79 10.75 -16.10
CA MET A 104 -4.45 11.67 -17.19
C MET A 104 -3.51 11.02 -18.22
N ASP A 105 -4.07 10.55 -19.34
CA ASP A 105 -3.29 9.86 -20.38
C ASP A 105 -2.19 10.76 -20.99
N ILE A 106 -2.46 12.07 -21.11
CA ILE A 106 -1.48 13.08 -21.56
C ILE A 106 -0.35 13.23 -20.53
N LEU A 107 -0.65 13.06 -19.24
CA LEU A 107 0.31 13.24 -18.16
C LEU A 107 1.43 12.18 -18.21
N ILE A 108 1.19 11.00 -18.79
CA ILE A 108 2.23 9.96 -18.96
C ILE A 108 3.43 10.54 -19.74
N TRP A 109 3.16 11.10 -20.92
CA TRP A 109 4.22 11.65 -21.78
C TRP A 109 4.85 12.90 -21.18
N VAL A 110 4.04 13.76 -20.54
CA VAL A 110 4.54 14.95 -19.84
C VAL A 110 5.50 14.56 -18.70
N LEU A 111 5.15 13.56 -17.90
CA LEU A 111 5.98 13.07 -16.80
C LEU A 111 7.23 12.35 -17.29
N LEU A 112 7.14 11.54 -18.35
CA LEU A 112 8.28 10.84 -18.91
C LEU A 112 9.27 11.81 -19.58
N ILE A 113 8.79 12.66 -20.48
CA ILE A 113 9.64 13.60 -21.22
C ILE A 113 10.16 14.70 -20.28
N GLY A 114 9.27 15.34 -19.52
CA GLY A 114 9.64 16.36 -18.56
C GLY A 114 10.53 15.82 -17.44
N GLY A 115 10.23 14.62 -16.95
CA GLY A 115 11.07 13.91 -15.98
C GLY A 115 12.46 13.60 -16.52
N LEU A 116 12.55 13.14 -17.78
CA LEU A 116 13.83 12.88 -18.44
C LEU A 116 14.65 14.15 -18.62
N LEU A 117 14.01 15.24 -19.06
CA LEU A 117 14.68 16.54 -19.20
C LEU A 117 15.25 16.99 -17.86
N PHE A 118 14.46 16.98 -16.78
CA PHE A 118 14.94 17.35 -15.45
C PHE A 118 16.00 16.38 -14.92
N PHE A 119 15.92 15.09 -15.23
CA PHE A 119 16.93 14.11 -14.82
C PHE A 119 18.28 14.34 -15.50
N LEU A 120 18.30 14.65 -16.80
CA LEU A 120 19.51 14.83 -17.59
C LEU A 120 20.13 16.23 -17.41
N THR A 121 19.29 17.27 -17.36
CA THR A 121 19.74 18.68 -17.38
C THR A 121 19.67 19.36 -16.02
N GLY A 122 18.83 18.85 -15.11
CA GLY A 122 18.61 19.46 -13.81
C GLY A 122 19.79 19.27 -12.86
N ARG A 123 20.05 20.29 -12.05
CA ARG A 123 20.90 20.18 -10.85
C ARG A 123 20.04 19.76 -9.65
N TYR A 124 20.66 19.43 -8.52
CA TYR A 124 19.91 19.21 -7.28
C TYR A 124 19.17 20.50 -6.87
N PRO A 125 17.87 20.48 -6.52
CA PRO A 125 16.98 19.32 -6.35
C PRO A 125 16.16 18.93 -7.59
N LEU A 126 16.19 19.70 -8.68
CA LEU A 126 15.41 19.43 -9.91
C LEU A 126 15.67 18.05 -10.51
N LYS A 127 16.92 17.55 -10.43
CA LYS A 127 17.25 16.18 -10.87
C LYS A 127 16.45 15.10 -10.14
N GLN A 128 16.18 15.31 -8.85
CA GLN A 128 15.43 14.36 -8.02
C GLN A 128 13.93 14.48 -8.25
N LEU A 129 13.46 15.70 -8.53
CA LEU A 129 12.10 15.90 -9.05
C LEU A 129 11.92 15.17 -10.38
N GLY A 130 12.90 15.27 -11.30
CA GLY A 130 12.91 14.53 -12.57
C GLY A 130 12.88 13.01 -12.38
N THR A 131 13.65 12.50 -11.43
CA THR A 131 13.62 11.06 -11.05
C THR A 131 12.25 10.64 -10.55
N SER A 132 11.58 11.51 -9.75
CA SER A 132 10.23 11.26 -9.26
C SER A 132 9.21 11.21 -10.39
N PHE A 133 9.28 12.17 -11.31
CA PHE A 133 8.39 12.25 -12.47
C PHE A 133 8.59 11.08 -13.44
N LEU A 134 9.82 10.67 -13.71
CA LEU A 134 10.10 9.45 -14.47
C LEU A 134 9.47 8.22 -13.82
N GLY A 135 9.62 8.08 -12.50
CA GLY A 135 8.99 6.99 -11.75
C GLY A 135 7.47 6.98 -11.90
N LEU A 136 6.82 8.13 -11.75
CA LEU A 136 5.37 8.27 -11.91
C LEU A 136 4.91 8.00 -13.34
N GLY A 137 5.65 8.48 -14.34
CA GLY A 137 5.37 8.21 -15.75
C GLY A 137 5.45 6.72 -16.09
N ILE A 138 6.44 6.01 -15.55
CA ILE A 138 6.56 4.55 -15.70
C ILE A 138 5.37 3.84 -15.04
N ILE A 139 4.95 4.28 -13.85
CA ILE A 139 3.79 3.69 -13.15
C ILE A 139 2.52 3.83 -13.99
N PHE A 140 2.21 5.02 -14.50
CA PHE A 140 1.03 5.23 -15.34
C PHE A 140 1.11 4.47 -16.66
N PHE A 141 2.29 4.40 -17.29
CA PHE A 141 2.51 3.55 -18.45
C PHE A 141 2.19 2.08 -18.14
N CYS A 142 2.61 1.58 -16.98
CA CYS A 142 2.31 0.21 -16.58
C CYS A 142 0.82 -0.05 -16.34
N ILE A 143 0.09 0.92 -15.79
CA ILE A 143 -1.37 0.83 -15.57
C ILE A 143 -2.11 0.76 -16.90
N SER A 144 -1.73 1.59 -17.87
CA SER A 144 -2.25 1.49 -19.24
C SER A 144 -1.92 0.13 -19.85
N GLY A 145 -0.69 -0.37 -19.65
CA GLY A 145 -0.29 -1.72 -20.07
C GLY A 145 -1.11 -2.83 -19.44
N PHE A 146 -1.41 -2.75 -18.13
CA PHE A 146 -2.26 -3.71 -17.44
C PHE A 146 -3.68 -3.70 -18.00
N SER A 147 -4.26 -2.53 -18.30
CA SER A 147 -5.57 -2.41 -18.93
C SER A 147 -5.58 -3.09 -20.31
N HIS A 148 -4.55 -2.85 -21.13
CA HIS A 148 -4.43 -3.48 -22.44
C HIS A 148 -4.31 -5.01 -22.37
N LEU A 149 -3.65 -5.53 -21.34
CA LEU A 149 -3.50 -6.98 -21.13
C LEU A 149 -4.70 -7.62 -20.40
N ALA A 150 -5.59 -6.84 -19.79
CA ALA A 150 -6.67 -7.37 -18.96
C ALA A 150 -7.62 -8.25 -19.78
N GLY A 151 -8.10 -7.77 -20.93
CA GLY A 151 -8.95 -8.56 -21.84
C GLY A 151 -8.27 -9.83 -22.38
N PRO A 152 -7.02 -9.77 -22.90
CA PRO A 152 -6.27 -10.95 -23.30
C PRO A 152 -6.04 -11.97 -22.16
N LEU A 153 -5.84 -11.52 -20.92
CA LEU A 153 -5.65 -12.39 -19.76
C LEU A 153 -6.90 -13.20 -19.43
N THR A 154 -8.10 -12.65 -19.60
CA THR A 154 -9.35 -13.39 -19.34
C THR A 154 -9.58 -14.55 -20.32
N LYS A 155 -8.88 -14.55 -21.47
CA LYS A 155 -8.95 -15.65 -22.46
C LYS A 155 -8.04 -16.83 -22.11
N LEU A 156 -7.10 -16.66 -21.18
CA LEU A 156 -6.28 -17.75 -20.68
C LEU A 156 -7.04 -18.50 -19.60
N LYS A 157 -6.98 -19.84 -19.59
CA LYS A 157 -7.65 -20.65 -18.56
C LYS A 157 -7.36 -20.16 -17.14
N THR A 158 -6.09 -19.95 -16.80
CA THR A 158 -5.68 -19.46 -15.47
C THR A 158 -6.23 -18.07 -15.16
N GLY A 159 -6.28 -17.16 -16.14
CA GLY A 159 -6.81 -15.82 -15.94
C GLY A 159 -8.33 -15.83 -15.77
N ALA A 160 -9.04 -16.64 -16.56
CA ALA A 160 -10.47 -16.87 -16.44
C ALA A 160 -10.83 -17.48 -15.07
N ASP A 161 -10.10 -18.51 -14.63
CA ASP A 161 -10.35 -19.19 -13.35
C ASP A 161 -10.14 -18.23 -12.16
N VAL A 162 -9.05 -17.46 -12.17
CA VAL A 162 -8.80 -16.44 -11.13
C VAL A 162 -9.91 -15.40 -11.13
N LEU A 163 -10.29 -14.89 -12.31
CA LEU A 163 -11.32 -13.88 -12.42
C LEU A 163 -12.70 -14.40 -11.99
N TYR A 164 -13.03 -15.64 -12.35
CA TYR A 164 -14.24 -16.31 -11.90
C TYR A 164 -14.29 -16.31 -10.37
N HIS A 165 -13.23 -16.77 -9.71
CA HIS A 165 -13.18 -16.78 -8.25
C HIS A 165 -13.22 -15.38 -7.64
N VAL A 166 -12.58 -14.37 -8.25
CA VAL A 166 -12.69 -12.99 -7.76
C VAL A 166 -14.15 -12.50 -7.84
N ASN A 167 -14.86 -12.81 -8.92
CA ASN A 167 -16.22 -12.34 -9.14
C ASN A 167 -17.30 -13.15 -8.41
N ASP A 168 -17.02 -14.41 -8.08
CA ASP A 168 -17.95 -15.34 -7.43
C ASP A 168 -18.26 -14.97 -5.97
N SER A 169 -17.26 -14.50 -5.21
CA SER A 169 -17.44 -14.17 -3.80
C SER A 169 -16.50 -13.08 -3.29
N ASN A 170 -17.01 -12.26 -2.36
CA ASN A 170 -16.19 -11.26 -1.66
C ASN A 170 -15.06 -11.91 -0.85
N TRP A 171 -15.28 -13.13 -0.33
CA TRP A 171 -14.26 -13.85 0.43
C TRP A 171 -13.11 -14.33 -0.44
N SER A 172 -13.40 -14.88 -1.63
CA SER A 172 -12.37 -15.29 -2.58
C SER A 172 -11.62 -14.08 -3.13
N ALA A 173 -12.31 -12.97 -3.45
CA ALA A 173 -11.68 -11.71 -3.82
C ALA A 173 -10.69 -11.21 -2.75
N LEU A 174 -11.09 -11.23 -1.48
CA LEU A 174 -10.22 -10.88 -0.34
C LEU A 174 -9.01 -11.81 -0.26
N LEU A 175 -9.20 -13.13 -0.30
CA LEU A 175 -8.11 -14.09 -0.23
C LEU A 175 -7.11 -13.93 -1.39
N ILE A 176 -7.61 -13.70 -2.61
CA ILE A 176 -6.79 -13.47 -3.80
C ILE A 176 -5.98 -12.18 -3.62
N GLY A 177 -6.59 -11.09 -3.17
CA GLY A 177 -5.87 -9.84 -2.89
C GLY A 177 -4.77 -10.00 -1.83
N MET A 178 -5.07 -10.75 -0.77
CA MET A 178 -4.11 -11.08 0.28
C MET A 178 -2.93 -11.89 -0.25
N VAL A 179 -3.17 -12.97 -0.99
CA VAL A 179 -2.12 -13.84 -1.54
C VAL A 179 -1.29 -13.11 -2.59
N LEU A 180 -1.93 -12.42 -3.53
CA LEU A 180 -1.22 -11.66 -4.56
C LEU A 180 -0.33 -10.59 -3.95
N THR A 181 -0.85 -9.84 -2.97
CA THR A 181 -0.04 -8.81 -2.29
C THR A 181 1.09 -9.42 -1.49
N ALA A 182 0.86 -10.55 -0.82
CA ALA A 182 1.91 -11.23 -0.07
C ALA A 182 3.04 -11.73 -0.98
N ILE A 183 2.72 -12.26 -2.17
CA ILE A 183 3.71 -12.73 -3.16
C ILE A 183 4.47 -11.56 -3.79
N ILE A 184 3.76 -10.48 -4.16
CA ILE A 184 4.36 -9.32 -4.83
C ILE A 184 5.08 -8.42 -3.81
N HIS A 185 4.73 -8.51 -2.53
CA HIS A 185 5.18 -7.62 -1.45
C HIS A 185 4.81 -6.14 -1.66
N SER A 186 3.82 -5.84 -2.51
CA SER A 186 3.38 -4.47 -2.79
C SER A 186 1.88 -4.38 -3.04
N SER A 187 1.15 -3.77 -2.09
CA SER A 187 -0.27 -3.48 -2.24
C SER A 187 -0.53 -2.46 -3.36
N SER A 188 0.37 -1.51 -3.59
CA SER A 188 0.22 -0.51 -4.67
C SER A 188 0.24 -1.14 -6.06
N VAL A 189 1.03 -2.21 -6.27
CA VAL A 189 0.99 -2.97 -7.53
C VAL A 189 -0.34 -3.69 -7.67
N CYS A 190 -0.78 -4.39 -6.63
CA CYS A 190 -2.05 -5.12 -6.64
C CYS A 190 -3.24 -4.19 -6.89
N ILE A 191 -3.26 -3.03 -6.23
CA ILE A 191 -4.30 -2.01 -6.44
C ILE A 191 -4.19 -1.38 -7.83
N GLY A 192 -2.99 -1.12 -8.35
CA GLY A 192 -2.80 -0.63 -9.72
C GLY A 192 -3.35 -1.58 -10.79
N ILE A 193 -3.08 -2.88 -10.66
CA ILE A 193 -3.66 -3.93 -11.53
C ILE A 193 -5.19 -3.92 -11.40
N LEU A 194 -5.70 -3.82 -10.18
CA LEU A 194 -7.13 -3.81 -9.93
C LEU A 194 -7.83 -2.60 -10.56
N MET A 195 -7.25 -1.40 -10.43
CA MET A 195 -7.73 -0.18 -11.09
C MET A 195 -7.81 -0.38 -12.61
N SER A 196 -6.78 -0.95 -13.22
CA SER A 196 -6.76 -1.26 -14.65
C SER A 196 -7.87 -2.23 -15.06
N PHE A 197 -8.13 -3.26 -14.26
CA PHE A 197 -9.13 -4.29 -14.57
C PHE A 197 -10.56 -3.76 -14.37
N MET A 198 -10.76 -2.87 -13.39
CA MET A 198 -12.03 -2.18 -13.20
C MET A 198 -12.34 -1.21 -14.35
N ASN A 199 -11.33 -0.53 -14.87
CA ASN A 199 -11.51 0.36 -16.03
C ASN A 199 -11.97 -0.39 -17.28
N GLU A 200 -11.58 -1.67 -17.42
CA GLU A 200 -12.03 -2.57 -18.49
C GLU A 200 -13.37 -3.27 -18.17
N GLY A 201 -14.00 -2.98 -17.02
CA GLY A 201 -15.26 -3.60 -16.60
C GLY A 201 -15.14 -5.08 -16.23
N ILE A 202 -13.93 -5.57 -15.99
CA ILE A 202 -13.64 -6.99 -15.75
C ILE A 202 -13.93 -7.39 -14.29
N ILE A 203 -13.70 -6.47 -13.35
CA ILE A 203 -13.95 -6.66 -11.91
C ILE A 203 -14.92 -5.60 -11.43
N GLY A 204 -15.95 -6.02 -10.68
CA GLY A 204 -16.92 -5.12 -10.03
C GLY A 204 -16.33 -4.38 -8.83
N LEU A 205 -16.93 -3.23 -8.47
CA LEU A 205 -16.44 -2.39 -7.38
C LEU A 205 -16.41 -3.12 -6.02
N THR A 206 -17.45 -3.88 -5.68
CA THR A 206 -17.51 -4.60 -4.39
C THR A 206 -16.40 -5.66 -4.28
N GLN A 207 -16.13 -6.40 -5.36
CA GLN A 207 -15.05 -7.39 -5.40
C GLN A 207 -13.70 -6.70 -5.36
N ALA A 208 -13.53 -5.60 -6.07
CA ALA A 208 -12.33 -4.80 -6.00
C ALA A 208 -12.06 -4.25 -4.59
N MET A 209 -13.07 -3.72 -3.90
CA MET A 209 -12.96 -3.33 -2.50
C MET A 209 -12.55 -4.53 -1.62
N SER A 210 -13.08 -5.73 -1.87
CA SER A 210 -12.65 -6.95 -1.16
C SER A 210 -11.19 -7.29 -1.40
N VAL A 211 -10.70 -7.17 -2.65
CA VAL A 211 -9.27 -7.34 -3.00
C VAL A 211 -8.40 -6.32 -2.25
N VAL A 212 -8.84 -5.07 -2.12
CA VAL A 212 -8.12 -4.03 -1.34
C VAL A 212 -8.04 -4.40 0.14
N LEU A 213 -9.14 -4.87 0.73
CA LEU A 213 -9.15 -5.37 2.12
C LEU A 213 -8.14 -6.51 2.30
N GLY A 214 -8.14 -7.48 1.39
CA GLY A 214 -7.16 -8.57 1.37
C GLY A 214 -5.72 -8.06 1.23
N SER A 215 -5.49 -7.10 0.34
CA SER A 215 -4.16 -6.53 0.07
C SER A 215 -3.54 -5.86 1.30
N ASN A 216 -4.36 -5.22 2.15
CA ASN A 216 -3.90 -4.67 3.43
C ASN A 216 -3.40 -5.77 4.39
N ILE A 217 -4.10 -6.91 4.46
CA ILE A 217 -3.62 -8.08 5.23
C ILE A 217 -2.34 -8.65 4.60
N GLY A 218 -2.34 -8.85 3.28
CA GLY A 218 -1.20 -9.44 2.55
C GLY A 218 0.10 -8.66 2.72
N THR A 219 0.03 -7.33 2.81
CA THR A 219 1.20 -6.46 3.03
C THR A 219 1.93 -6.77 4.34
N CYS A 220 1.25 -7.32 5.35
CA CYS A 220 1.85 -7.63 6.65
C CYS A 220 2.93 -8.72 6.57
N ILE A 221 3.02 -9.49 5.48
CA ILE A 221 4.04 -10.53 5.32
C ILE A 221 5.47 -9.96 5.42
N THR A 222 5.69 -8.72 4.98
CA THR A 222 7.01 -8.08 5.04
C THR A 222 7.44 -7.81 6.48
N ALA A 223 6.50 -7.37 7.33
CA ALA A 223 6.71 -7.19 8.75
C ALA A 223 6.98 -8.53 9.44
N VAL A 224 6.22 -9.57 9.10
CA VAL A 224 6.44 -10.93 9.63
C VAL A 224 7.85 -11.43 9.28
N MET A 225 8.27 -11.31 8.03
CA MET A 225 9.61 -11.71 7.58
C MET A 225 10.71 -10.91 8.30
N ALA A 226 10.54 -9.59 8.45
CA ALA A 226 11.50 -8.73 9.15
C ALA A 226 11.64 -9.06 10.64
N ALA A 227 10.59 -9.58 11.27
CA ALA A 227 10.60 -9.95 12.69
C ALA A 227 11.17 -11.35 12.97
N VAL A 228 11.41 -12.20 11.95
CA VAL A 228 11.87 -13.59 12.13
C VAL A 228 13.18 -13.66 12.92
N SER A 229 14.14 -12.80 12.58
CA SER A 229 15.46 -12.74 13.24
C SER A 229 15.48 -11.87 14.49
N GLY A 230 14.34 -11.30 14.89
CA GLY A 230 14.22 -10.39 16.01
C GLY A 230 13.79 -11.05 17.33
N GLY A 231 13.91 -10.28 18.42
CA GLY A 231 13.42 -10.66 19.75
C GLY A 231 11.89 -10.59 19.89
N TYR A 232 11.38 -10.82 21.11
CA TYR A 232 9.93 -10.82 21.37
C TYR A 232 9.22 -9.54 20.93
N ALA A 233 9.84 -8.38 21.18
CA ALA A 233 9.25 -7.09 20.82
C ALA A 233 9.11 -6.91 19.29
N ALA A 234 10.04 -7.48 18.51
CA ALA A 234 9.96 -7.50 17.05
C ALA A 234 8.77 -8.34 16.56
N LYS A 235 8.62 -9.55 17.13
CA LYS A 235 7.50 -10.46 16.85
C LYS A 235 6.16 -9.86 17.26
N GLN A 236 6.09 -9.23 18.44
CA GLN A 236 4.91 -8.50 18.90
C GLN A 236 4.54 -7.36 17.94
N THR A 237 5.54 -6.63 17.41
CA THR A 237 5.31 -5.55 16.43
C THR A 237 4.74 -6.08 15.12
N ALA A 238 5.31 -7.14 14.56
CA ALA A 238 4.78 -7.77 13.34
C ALA A 238 3.37 -8.34 13.55
N TYR A 239 3.14 -8.99 14.69
CA TYR A 239 1.84 -9.57 15.01
C TYR A 239 0.78 -8.49 15.25
N ALA A 240 1.15 -7.38 15.91
CA ALA A 240 0.29 -6.21 16.03
C ALA A 240 -0.14 -5.67 14.66
N HIS A 241 0.76 -5.67 13.67
CA HIS A 241 0.43 -5.25 12.31
C HIS A 241 -0.57 -6.20 11.63
N VAL A 242 -0.35 -7.52 11.73
CA VAL A 242 -1.27 -8.53 11.20
C VAL A 242 -2.64 -8.43 11.86
N VAL A 243 -2.69 -8.45 13.20
CA VAL A 243 -3.95 -8.43 13.96
C VAL A 243 -4.72 -7.13 13.69
N PHE A 244 -4.04 -5.98 13.60
CA PHE A 244 -4.70 -4.72 13.27
C PHE A 244 -5.38 -4.79 11.90
N ASN A 245 -4.69 -5.26 10.86
CA ASN A 245 -5.26 -5.37 9.52
C ASN A 245 -6.41 -6.38 9.46
N VAL A 246 -6.26 -7.54 10.11
CA VAL A 246 -7.31 -8.57 10.16
C VAL A 246 -8.57 -8.04 10.88
N LEU A 247 -8.41 -7.39 12.04
CA LEU A 247 -9.54 -6.81 12.75
C LEU A 247 -10.17 -5.64 11.97
N GLY A 248 -9.36 -4.78 11.35
CA GLY A 248 -9.86 -3.70 10.50
C GLY A 248 -10.73 -4.23 9.36
N VAL A 249 -10.28 -5.28 8.68
CA VAL A 249 -11.07 -5.96 7.65
C VAL A 249 -12.34 -6.58 8.23
N ALA A 250 -12.26 -7.26 9.37
CA ALA A 250 -13.43 -7.87 10.03
C ALA A 250 -14.49 -6.83 10.45
N LEU A 251 -14.08 -5.59 10.76
CA LEU A 251 -15.00 -4.49 11.08
C LEU A 251 -15.73 -3.96 9.84
N VAL A 252 -15.08 -3.94 8.68
CA VAL A 252 -15.63 -3.30 7.46
C VAL A 252 -16.36 -4.30 6.57
N LEU A 253 -15.93 -5.57 6.53
CA LEU A 253 -16.47 -6.59 5.65
C LEU A 253 -18.01 -6.80 5.79
N PRO A 254 -18.62 -6.78 6.99
CA PRO A 254 -20.09 -6.88 7.12
C PRO A 254 -20.85 -5.71 6.50
N PHE A 255 -20.22 -4.55 6.37
CA PHE A 255 -20.82 -3.32 5.82
C PHE A 255 -20.39 -3.06 4.37
N LEU A 256 -19.76 -4.03 3.70
CA LEU A 256 -19.14 -3.84 2.40
C LEU A 256 -20.13 -3.33 1.33
N THR A 257 -21.35 -3.86 1.29
CA THR A 257 -22.39 -3.43 0.34
C THR A 257 -22.80 -1.97 0.56
N ALA A 258 -22.98 -1.56 1.82
CA ALA A 258 -23.28 -0.16 2.14
C ALA A 258 -22.10 0.76 1.80
N ALA A 259 -20.88 0.30 2.08
CA ALA A 259 -19.66 1.01 1.69
C ALA A 259 -19.53 1.15 0.17
N THR A 260 -19.89 0.12 -0.61
CA THR A 260 -19.93 0.21 -2.09
C THR A 260 -20.86 1.33 -2.53
N GLY A 261 -22.11 1.36 -2.06
CA GLY A 261 -23.07 2.38 -2.46
C GLY A 261 -22.65 3.81 -2.08
N PHE A 262 -21.91 3.98 -0.98
CA PHE A 262 -21.32 5.26 -0.61
C PHE A 262 -20.14 5.64 -1.51
N VAL A 263 -19.20 4.72 -1.74
CA VAL A 263 -17.99 4.95 -2.54
C VAL A 263 -18.32 5.25 -4.00
N GLU A 264 -19.38 4.65 -4.56
CA GLU A 264 -19.84 4.94 -5.92
C GLU A 264 -20.18 6.42 -6.15
N GLN A 265 -20.61 7.12 -5.09
CA GLN A 265 -20.99 8.53 -5.14
C GLN A 265 -19.81 9.48 -5.02
N LEU A 266 -18.64 9.00 -4.57
CA LEU A 266 -17.47 9.85 -4.33
C LEU A 266 -16.77 10.29 -5.61
N SER A 267 -16.82 9.47 -6.66
CA SER A 267 -16.22 9.78 -7.96
C SER A 267 -16.92 9.01 -9.08
N PRO A 268 -17.03 9.55 -10.29
CA PRO A 268 -17.44 8.79 -11.46
C PRO A 268 -16.36 7.81 -11.96
N ASP A 269 -15.09 7.99 -11.58
CA ASP A 269 -13.97 7.19 -12.07
C ASP A 269 -13.73 5.93 -11.21
N PRO A 270 -13.70 4.71 -11.81
CA PRO A 270 -13.52 3.46 -11.07
C PRO A 270 -12.21 3.38 -10.27
N ALA A 271 -11.11 3.94 -10.78
CA ALA A 271 -9.82 3.91 -10.10
C ALA A 271 -9.84 4.83 -8.86
N GLN A 272 -10.41 6.03 -9.00
CA GLN A 272 -10.58 6.96 -7.87
C GLN A 272 -11.46 6.38 -6.77
N ARG A 273 -12.55 5.67 -7.12
CA ARG A 273 -13.40 4.96 -6.14
C ARG A 273 -12.59 4.01 -5.25
N ILE A 274 -11.68 3.23 -5.83
CA ILE A 274 -10.82 2.33 -5.07
C ILE A 274 -9.80 3.06 -4.23
N ALA A 275 -9.22 4.15 -4.73
CA ALA A 275 -8.31 4.97 -3.93
C ALA A 275 -9.00 5.55 -2.70
N HIS A 276 -10.17 6.16 -2.89
CA HIS A 276 -10.98 6.72 -1.80
C HIS A 276 -11.42 5.65 -0.82
N PHE A 277 -11.83 4.48 -1.30
CA PHE A 277 -12.15 3.36 -0.40
C PHE A 277 -10.93 2.95 0.44
N SER A 278 -9.75 2.80 -0.16
CA SER A 278 -8.52 2.45 0.55
C SER A 278 -8.16 3.48 1.62
N LEU A 279 -8.29 4.77 1.29
CA LEU A 279 -8.09 5.89 2.21
C LEU A 279 -9.09 5.84 3.37
N LEU A 280 -10.39 5.78 3.08
CA LEU A 280 -11.46 5.77 4.07
C LEU A 280 -11.35 4.57 5.00
N PHE A 281 -11.13 3.37 4.45
CA PHE A 281 -10.91 2.14 5.21
C PHE A 281 -9.77 2.30 6.23
N ASN A 282 -8.59 2.72 5.77
CA ASN A 282 -7.42 2.85 6.66
C ASN A 282 -7.60 3.98 7.68
N VAL A 283 -8.20 5.11 7.30
CA VAL A 283 -8.45 6.23 8.22
C VAL A 283 -9.47 5.84 9.29
N VAL A 284 -10.61 5.25 8.91
CA VAL A 284 -11.66 4.86 9.86
C VAL A 284 -11.15 3.82 10.84
N THR A 285 -10.50 2.76 10.34
CA THR A 285 -9.92 1.72 11.21
C THR A 285 -8.84 2.29 12.13
N ALA A 286 -7.96 3.16 11.63
CA ALA A 286 -6.97 3.83 12.47
C ALA A 286 -7.60 4.68 13.57
N LEU A 287 -8.60 5.51 13.26
CA LEU A 287 -9.28 6.37 14.23
C LEU A 287 -10.04 5.56 15.31
N LEU A 288 -10.59 4.39 14.94
CA LEU A 288 -11.23 3.49 15.91
C LEU A 288 -10.20 2.84 16.87
N PHE A 289 -9.03 2.46 16.37
CA PHE A 289 -8.00 1.79 17.17
C PHE A 289 -7.10 2.74 17.96
N LEU A 290 -6.94 4.00 17.52
CA LEU A 290 -6.08 5.01 18.14
C LEU A 290 -6.38 5.25 19.64
N PRO A 291 -7.65 5.44 20.08
CA PRO A 291 -7.96 5.54 21.51
C PRO A 291 -7.78 4.21 22.25
N LEU A 292 -7.81 3.08 21.54
CA LEU A 292 -7.71 1.72 22.10
C LEU A 292 -6.27 1.16 22.08
N THR A 293 -5.26 1.98 21.78
CA THR A 293 -3.85 1.56 21.67
C THR A 293 -3.35 0.81 22.91
N ASN A 294 -3.75 1.22 24.12
CA ASN A 294 -3.40 0.52 25.37
C ASN A 294 -4.09 -0.85 25.51
N LEU A 295 -5.35 -0.96 25.09
CA LEU A 295 -6.08 -2.24 25.10
C LEU A 295 -5.47 -3.19 24.08
N PHE A 296 -5.17 -2.68 22.88
CA PHE A 296 -4.52 -3.42 21.82
C PHE A 296 -3.13 -3.93 22.24
N TYR A 297 -2.34 -3.08 22.92
CA TYR A 297 -1.08 -3.50 23.53
C TYR A 297 -1.24 -4.70 24.46
N ARG A 298 -2.22 -4.67 25.37
CA ARG A 298 -2.49 -5.78 26.30
C ARG A 298 -2.91 -7.05 25.56
N LEU A 299 -3.75 -6.92 24.53
CA LEU A 299 -4.19 -8.05 23.71
C LEU A 299 -3.01 -8.73 23.03
N ILE A 300 -2.10 -7.97 22.41
CA ILE A 300 -0.92 -8.54 21.75
C ILE A 300 0.04 -9.16 22.77
N HIS A 301 0.20 -8.55 23.94
CA HIS A 301 1.04 -9.11 25.00
C HIS A 301 0.47 -10.41 25.59
N LEU A 302 -0.85 -10.58 25.59
CA LEU A 302 -1.50 -11.84 25.98
C LEU A 302 -1.25 -12.94 24.94
N LEU A 303 -1.35 -12.60 23.65
CA LEU A 303 -1.18 -13.55 22.55
C LEU A 303 0.28 -13.95 22.32
N ILE A 304 1.21 -13.01 22.51
CA ILE A 304 2.65 -13.22 22.42
C ILE A 304 3.31 -12.65 23.70
N PRO A 305 3.37 -13.43 24.78
CA PRO A 305 4.03 -12.99 26.01
C PRO A 305 5.55 -12.88 25.81
N ALA A 306 6.13 -11.77 26.27
CA ALA A 306 7.56 -11.68 26.46
C ALA A 306 7.93 -12.59 27.65
N LYS A 307 8.67 -13.66 27.39
CA LYS A 307 9.29 -14.45 28.46
C LYS A 307 10.51 -13.73 28.99
#